data_AF-A0A7G1IN40-F1
#
_entry.id   AF-A0A7G1IN40-F1
#
_cell.length_a   1.000
_cell.length_b   1.000
_cell.length_c   1.000
_cell.angle_alpha   90.00
_cell.angle_beta   90.00
_cell.angle_gamma   90.00
#
_symmetry.space_group_name_H-M   'P 1'
#
loop_
_entity.id
_entity.type
_entity.pdbx_description
1 polymer ?
#
loop_
_entity_poly.entity_id
_entity_poly.type
_entity_poly.pdbx_seq_one_letter_code
_entity_poly.pdbx_strand_id
1 'polypeptide(L)' 'MIEIAEQTVLAEVERRLIQEFPGVTLADVDAAVRKAHARFDASPIRDFVPLFVEKHARSHLAQHHMATSA' A
#
# COMPACT_ATOMS: atom_id res chain seq x y z
N MET A 1 13.77 15.04 -8.48
CA MET A 1 14.27 14.22 -7.35
C MET A 1 13.16 13.67 -6.44
N ILE A 2 11.86 13.85 -6.75
CA ILE A 2 10.75 13.43 -5.86
C ILE A 2 10.38 11.94 -6.02
N GLU A 3 10.48 11.38 -7.24
CA GLU A 3 10.08 9.98 -7.50
C GLU A 3 10.90 8.93 -6.73
N ILE A 4 12.22 9.12 -6.57
CA ILE A 4 13.06 8.19 -5.79
C ILE A 4 12.64 8.21 -4.30
N ALA A 5 12.21 9.38 -3.80
CA ALA A 5 11.72 9.49 -2.43
C ALA A 5 10.37 8.78 -2.27
N GLU A 6 9.46 8.94 -3.22
CA GLU A 6 8.15 8.27 -3.21
C GLU A 6 8.29 6.74 -3.18
N GLN A 7 9.09 6.16 -4.08
CA GLN A 7 9.30 4.70 -4.12
C GLN A 7 9.96 4.18 -2.84
N THR A 8 10.87 4.95 -2.24
CA THR A 8 11.49 4.59 -0.96
C THR A 8 10.46 4.56 0.17
N VAL A 9 9.59 5.58 0.24
CA VAL A 9 8.52 5.63 1.24
C VAL A 9 7.50 4.50 1.01
N LEU A 10 7.15 4.18 -0.23
CA LEU A 10 6.26 3.05 -0.54
C LEU A 10 6.86 1.70 -0.13
N ALA A 11 8.17 1.49 -0.31
CA ALA A 11 8.84 0.28 0.18
C ALA A 11 8.85 0.19 1.72
N GLU A 12 8.83 1.32 2.44
CA GLU A 12 8.63 1.32 3.89
C GLU A 12 7.18 1.04 4.28
N VAL A 13 6.21 1.56 3.52
CA VAL A 13 4.78 1.26 3.68
C VAL A 13 4.54 -0.24 3.54
N GLU A 14 5.07 -0.88 2.50
CA GLU A 14 4.96 -2.33 2.31
C GLU A 14 5.52 -3.10 3.50
N ARG A 15 6.73 -2.74 3.96
CA ARG A 15 7.34 -3.36 5.14
C ARG A 15 6.44 -3.24 6.38
N ARG A 16 5.84 -2.07 6.62
CA ARG A 16 4.91 -1.87 7.74
C ARG A 16 3.65 -2.73 7.60
N LEU A 17 3.05 -2.79 6.41
CA LEU A 17 1.85 -3.58 6.15
C LEU A 17 2.12 -5.09 6.31
N ILE A 18 3.28 -5.58 5.88
CA ILE A 18 3.67 -7.00 6.09
C ILE A 18 3.73 -7.33 7.59
N GLN A 19 4.24 -6.42 8.42
CA GLN A 19 4.28 -6.62 9.88
C GLN A 19 2.88 -6.50 10.52
N GLU A 20 2.02 -5.62 10.00
CA GLU A 20 0.65 -5.40 10.50
C GLU A 20 -0.29 -6.57 10.15
N PHE A 21 -0.07 -7.25 9.02
CA PHE A 21 -0.92 -8.33 8.50
C PHE A 21 -0.15 -9.65 8.32
N PRO A 22 0.30 -10.33 9.40
CA PRO A 22 1.13 -11.54 9.30
C PRO A 22 0.44 -12.74 8.63
N GLY A 23 -0.89 -12.72 8.51
CA GLY A 23 -1.68 -13.75 7.82
C GLY A 23 -1.92 -13.49 6.32
N VAL A 24 -1.42 -12.36 5.79
CA VAL A 24 -1.55 -11.99 4.38
C VAL A 24 -0.24 -12.30 3.66
N THR A 25 -0.32 -12.80 2.43
CA THR A 25 0.88 -13.11 1.65
C THR A 25 1.60 -11.84 1.21
N LEU A 26 2.93 -11.91 1.03
CA LEU A 26 3.71 -10.77 0.53
C LEU A 26 3.20 -10.27 -0.83
N ALA A 27 2.77 -11.20 -1.69
CA ALA A 27 2.24 -10.89 -3.01
C ALA A 27 0.93 -10.10 -2.94
N ASP A 28 0.06 -10.41 -1.96
CA ASP A 28 -1.19 -9.68 -1.75
C ASP A 28 -0.95 -8.28 -1.21
N VAL A 29 0.02 -8.10 -0.30
CA VAL A 29 0.41 -6.76 0.21
C VAL A 29 0.95 -5.90 -0.94
N ASP A 30 1.88 -6.43 -1.73
CA ASP A 30 2.48 -5.78 -2.89
C ASP A 30 1.42 -5.45 -3.97
N ALA A 31 0.49 -6.36 -4.24
CA ALA A 31 -0.65 -6.10 -5.12
C ALA A 31 -1.55 -4.97 -4.58
N ALA A 32 -1.83 -4.94 -3.28
CA ALA A 32 -2.63 -3.91 -2.64
C ALA A 32 -1.98 -2.52 -2.75
N VAL A 33 -0.67 -2.43 -2.49
CA VAL A 33 0.10 -1.18 -2.58
C VAL A 33 0.15 -0.68 -4.02
N ARG A 34 0.50 -1.54 -4.99
CA ARG A 34 0.50 -1.17 -6.41
C ARG A 34 -0.85 -0.70 -6.90
N LYS A 35 -1.92 -1.42 -6.56
CA LYS A 35 -3.29 -1.07 -6.96
C LYS A 35 -3.71 0.28 -6.37
N ALA A 36 -3.31 0.58 -5.13
CA ALA A 36 -3.58 1.86 -4.51
C ALA A 36 -2.74 2.99 -5.12
N HIS A 37 -1.47 2.73 -5.46
CA HIS A 37 -0.55 3.69 -6.08
C HIS A 37 -0.98 4.11 -7.48
N ALA A 38 -1.38 3.14 -8.33
CA ALA A 38 -1.84 3.38 -9.70
C ALA A 38 -3.03 4.36 -9.79
N ARG A 39 -3.82 4.51 -8.72
CA ARG A 39 -4.94 5.48 -8.66
C ARG A 39 -4.46 6.93 -8.73
N PHE A 40 -3.18 7.17 -8.44
CA PHE A 40 -2.58 8.49 -8.41
C PHE A 40 -1.66 8.76 -9.61
N ASP A 41 -1.59 7.88 -10.62
CA ASP A 41 -0.68 8.03 -11.78
C ASP A 41 -0.84 9.38 -12.51
N ALA A 42 -2.07 9.90 -12.57
CA ALA A 42 -2.37 11.20 -13.17
C ALA A 42 -2.29 12.39 -12.19
N SER A 43 -1.91 12.17 -10.92
CA SER A 43 -1.90 13.21 -9.89
C SER A 43 -0.60 14.03 -9.94
N PRO A 44 -0.68 15.36 -10.14
CA PRO A 44 0.51 16.21 -10.26
C PRO A 44 1.19 16.50 -8.92
N ILE A 45 0.47 16.38 -7.80
CA ILE A 45 1.00 16.56 -6.44
C ILE A 45 1.22 15.18 -5.83
N ARG A 46 2.48 14.85 -5.50
CA ARG A 46 2.85 13.49 -5.07
C ARG A 46 3.25 13.35 -3.60
N ASP A 47 3.47 14.46 -2.90
CA ASP A 47 3.93 14.48 -1.50
C ASP A 47 3.03 13.67 -0.54
N PHE A 48 1.73 13.61 -0.84
CA PHE A 48 0.74 12.90 -0.03
C PHE A 48 0.34 11.53 -0.59
N VAL A 49 0.83 11.16 -1.77
CA VAL A 49 0.49 9.88 -2.42
C VAL A 49 0.84 8.69 -1.52
N PRO A 50 2.03 8.61 -0.88
CA PRO A 50 2.35 7.49 0.00
C PRO A 50 1.36 7.31 1.16
N LEU A 51 0.87 8.41 1.76
CA LEU A 51 -0.09 8.35 2.85
C LEU A 51 -1.45 7.80 2.40
N PHE A 52 -1.92 8.23 1.22
CA PHE A 52 -3.17 7.71 0.67
C PHE A 52 -3.05 6.26 0.21
N VAL A 53 -1.89 5.88 -0.36
CA VAL A 53 -1.59 4.50 -0.73
C VAL A 53 -1.63 3.60 0.49
N GLU A 54 -0.92 3.97 1.57
CA GLU A 54 -0.93 3.21 2.83
C GLU A 54 -2.36 3.05 3.37
N LYS A 55 -3.14 4.13 3.41
CA LYS A 55 -4.52 4.10 3.88
C LYS A 55 -5.39 3.14 3.05
N HIS A 56 -5.29 3.20 1.73
CA HIS A 56 -6.08 2.34 0.85
C HIS A 56 -5.66 0.87 0.91
N ALA A 57 -4.34 0.61 0.93
CA ALA A 57 -3.81 -0.74 1.07
C ALA A 57 -4.26 -1.37 2.41
N ARG A 58 -4.15 -0.65 3.53
CA ARG A 58 -4.61 -1.11 4.84
C ARG A 58 -6.10 -1.45 4.84
N SER A 59 -6.96 -0.59 4.29
CA SER A 59 -8.40 -0.88 4.19
C SER A 59 -8.70 -2.10 3.34
N HIS A 60 -8.00 -2.27 2.22
CA HIS A 60 -8.17 -3.41 1.34
C HIS A 60 -7.73 -4.73 2.02
N LEU A 61 -6.56 -4.73 2.64
CA LEU A 61 -6.03 -5.89 3.35
C LEU A 61 -6.88 -6.29 4.55
N ALA A 62 -7.39 -5.31 5.31
CA ALA A 62 -8.31 -5.58 6.41
C ALA A 62 -9.61 -6.26 5.93
N GLN A 63 -10.19 -5.80 4.82
CA GLN A 63 -11.39 -6.41 4.23
C GLN A 63 -11.11 -7.84 3.75
N HIS A 64 -9.98 -8.08 3.08
CA HIS A 64 -9.59 -9.40 2.61
C HIS A 64 -9.26 -10.36 3.76
N HIS A 65 -8.57 -9.88 4.80
CA HIS A 65 -8.26 -10.68 5.99
C HIS A 65 -9.53 -11.12 6.72
N MET A 66 -10.52 -10.23 6.87
CA MET A 66 -11.82 -10.59 7.47
C MET A 66 -12.56 -11.65 6.63
N ALA A 67 -12.48 -11.59 5.30
CA ALA A 67 -13.12 -12.57 4.41
C ALA A 67 -12.47 -13.96 4.46
N THR A 68 -11.16 -14.04 4.70
CA THR A 68 -10.43 -15.33 4.82
C THR A 68 -10.60 -15.97 6.21
N SER A 69 -11.05 -15.21 7.21
CA SER A 69 -11.19 -15.67 8.60
C SER A 69 -12.60 -16.19 8.95
N ALA A 70 -13.54 -16.15 8.00
CA ALA A 70 -14.95 -16.55 8.14
C ALA A 70 -15.26 -17.82 7.35
#